data_AF-A0A7C6K3Z5-F1
#
_entry.id   AF-A0A7C6K3Z5-F1
#
_cell.length_a   1.000
_cell.length_b   1.000
_cell.length_c   1.000
_cell.angle_alpha   90.00
_cell.angle_beta   90.00
_cell.angle_gamma   90.00
#
_symmetry.space_group_name_H-M   'P 1'
#
loop_
_entity.id
_entity.type
_entity.pdbx_description
1 polymer ?
#
loop_
_entity_poly.entity_id
_entity_poly.type
_entity_poly.pdbx_seq_one_letter_code
_entity_poly.pdbx_strand_id
1 'polypeptide(L)'
;MNKVLDVFLLIFISVFLISQIAYGTDSLNIIEQQSLDKFEESKKVKEVVEDDQLNIKKTIFDLKDELGREEFSDIKNIDEIVFGEPYKVIVADYAVIKDLINNKPILESIEKSPYSWEVPIFRTREVLESIGSFEVDIVDGKWGLAEVGGYMFPVDIEFSSNPEEISKFLEENQIENINSFFHICISELGTDFLYVNTDDNEYFIPLIYNVESSYGYKNRQILTRDELVEKVEEPIKRLEENKNLDIGSSPDTTNPNKINKYAIVLIGSVNKSVLK
;
A
#
# COMPACT_ATOMS: atom_id res chain seq x y z
N MET A 1 -13.45 -25.70 -50.28
CA MET A 1 -13.21 -26.09 -48.87
C MET A 1 -12.36 -25.07 -48.12
N ASN A 2 -11.24 -24.62 -48.68
CA ASN A 2 -10.32 -23.69 -47.99
C ASN A 2 -10.97 -22.34 -47.58
N LYS A 3 -11.79 -21.73 -48.44
CA LYS A 3 -12.47 -20.45 -48.13
C LYS A 3 -13.43 -20.50 -46.93
N VAL A 4 -14.01 -21.66 -46.62
CA VAL A 4 -14.92 -21.80 -45.46
C VAL A 4 -14.12 -21.94 -44.18
N LEU A 5 -12.99 -22.66 -44.24
CA LEU A 5 -12.06 -22.80 -43.12
C LEU A 5 -11.40 -21.47 -42.76
N ASP A 6 -11.03 -20.66 -43.77
CA ASP A 6 -10.42 -19.35 -43.58
C ASP A 6 -11.36 -18.35 -42.89
N VAL A 7 -12.66 -18.38 -43.26
CA VAL A 7 -13.69 -17.54 -42.63
C VAL A 7 -13.96 -17.97 -41.19
N PHE A 8 -14.01 -19.29 -40.92
CA PHE A 8 -14.15 -19.80 -39.55
C PHE A 8 -12.96 -19.43 -38.67
N LEU A 9 -11.73 -19.50 -39.20
CA LEU A 9 -10.53 -19.13 -38.47
C LEU A 9 -10.50 -17.62 -38.17
N LEU A 10 -10.90 -16.77 -39.13
CA LEU A 10 -11.02 -15.32 -38.93
C LEU A 10 -12.08 -14.96 -37.88
N ILE A 11 -13.22 -15.65 -37.88
CA ILE A 11 -14.26 -15.49 -36.86
C ILE A 11 -13.74 -15.96 -35.50
N PHE A 12 -13.03 -17.09 -35.44
CA PHE A 12 -12.48 -17.59 -34.18
C PHE A 12 -11.43 -16.65 -33.59
N ILE A 13 -10.51 -16.12 -34.41
CA ILE A 13 -9.51 -15.14 -33.99
C ILE A 13 -10.16 -13.83 -33.56
N SER A 14 -11.18 -13.35 -34.29
CA SER A 14 -11.87 -12.12 -33.90
C SER A 14 -12.69 -12.28 -32.62
N VAL A 15 -13.35 -13.42 -32.39
CA VAL A 15 -14.02 -13.72 -31.11
C VAL A 15 -12.99 -13.83 -29.98
N PHE A 16 -11.84 -14.45 -30.21
CA PHE A 16 -10.77 -14.58 -29.23
C PHE A 16 -10.09 -13.23 -28.90
N LEU A 17 -10.00 -12.32 -29.86
CA LEU A 17 -9.48 -10.96 -29.63
C LEU A 17 -10.50 -10.04 -28.96
N ILE A 18 -11.79 -10.21 -29.22
CA ILE A 18 -12.85 -9.40 -28.58
C ILE A 18 -13.08 -9.83 -27.14
N SER A 19 -12.92 -11.12 -26.80
CA SER A 19 -13.03 -11.57 -25.42
C SER A 19 -11.98 -10.91 -24.52
N GLN A 20 -10.73 -10.76 -24.99
CA GLN A 20 -9.63 -10.12 -24.25
C GLN A 20 -9.93 -8.67 -23.81
N ILE A 21 -10.79 -7.94 -24.52
CA ILE A 21 -11.10 -6.53 -24.22
C ILE A 21 -12.17 -6.39 -23.12
N ALA A 22 -12.99 -7.41 -22.90
CA ALA A 22 -14.04 -7.39 -21.87
C ALA A 22 -13.54 -7.78 -20.47
N TYR A 23 -12.29 -8.28 -20.34
CA TYR A 23 -11.79 -8.85 -19.09
C TYR A 23 -10.93 -7.87 -18.26
N GLY A 24 -10.30 -6.85 -18.88
CA GLY A 24 -9.54 -5.82 -18.14
C GLY A 24 -10.42 -4.77 -17.42
N THR A 25 -11.75 -4.84 -17.59
CA THR A 25 -12.66 -3.90 -16.91
C THR A 25 -13.04 -4.35 -15.49
N ASP A 26 -12.90 -5.64 -15.16
CA ASP A 26 -13.34 -6.16 -13.86
C ASP A 26 -12.29 -5.95 -12.76
N SER A 27 -11.00 -6.13 -13.05
CA SER A 27 -9.90 -5.90 -12.11
C SER A 27 -9.80 -4.44 -11.66
N LEU A 28 -9.82 -3.50 -12.62
CA LEU A 28 -9.76 -2.07 -12.33
C LEU A 28 -10.91 -1.65 -11.41
N ASN A 29 -12.14 -2.08 -11.71
CA ASN A 29 -13.31 -1.78 -10.88
C ASN A 29 -13.16 -2.27 -9.43
N ILE A 30 -12.52 -3.44 -9.22
CA ILE A 30 -12.32 -3.99 -7.87
C ILE A 30 -11.22 -3.22 -7.12
N ILE A 31 -10.17 -2.81 -7.81
CA ILE A 31 -9.11 -1.99 -7.20
C ILE A 31 -9.68 -0.61 -6.82
N GLU A 32 -10.46 0.02 -7.70
CA GLU A 32 -11.15 1.29 -7.44
C GLU A 32 -12.21 1.22 -6.33
N GLN A 33 -12.66 0.02 -5.92
CA GLN A 33 -13.52 -0.11 -4.74
C GLN A 33 -12.78 0.26 -3.44
N GLN A 34 -11.44 0.24 -3.46
CA GLN A 34 -10.62 0.69 -2.32
C GLN A 34 -10.37 2.21 -2.32
N SER A 35 -10.87 2.96 -3.32
CA SER A 35 -10.72 4.41 -3.36
C SER A 35 -11.52 5.10 -2.26
N LEU A 36 -10.97 6.19 -1.70
CA LEU A 36 -11.55 6.92 -0.57
C LEU A 36 -13.02 7.27 -0.75
N ASP A 37 -13.43 7.69 -1.95
CA ASP A 37 -14.80 8.13 -2.26
C ASP A 37 -15.87 7.03 -2.09
N LYS A 38 -15.46 5.77 -1.92
CA LYS A 38 -16.36 4.64 -1.66
C LYS A 38 -16.66 4.44 -0.18
N PHE A 39 -15.96 5.13 0.71
CA PHE A 39 -16.05 4.96 2.16
C PHE A 39 -16.78 6.12 2.86
N GLU A 40 -17.45 5.80 3.97
CA GLU A 40 -18.27 6.76 4.74
C GLU A 40 -17.42 7.87 5.39
N GLU A 41 -16.16 7.55 5.72
CA GLU A 41 -15.19 8.47 6.31
C GLU A 41 -14.52 9.41 5.30
N SER A 42 -14.78 9.26 4.00
CA SER A 42 -14.15 10.05 2.92
C SER A 42 -14.06 11.54 3.22
N LYS A 43 -15.17 12.15 3.65
CA LYS A 43 -15.22 13.56 4.02
C LYS A 43 -14.26 13.92 5.15
N LYS A 44 -14.17 13.08 6.19
CA LYS A 44 -13.34 13.34 7.37
C LYS A 44 -11.86 13.23 7.04
N VAL A 45 -11.49 12.26 6.20
CA VAL A 45 -10.10 12.10 5.73
C VAL A 45 -9.70 13.30 4.87
N LYS A 46 -10.54 13.71 3.91
CA LYS A 46 -10.29 14.92 3.08
C LYS A 46 -10.17 16.17 3.94
N GLU A 47 -11.02 16.33 4.95
CA GLU A 47 -10.93 17.44 5.91
C GLU A 47 -9.57 17.48 6.63
N VAL A 48 -8.96 16.34 6.97
CA VAL A 48 -7.61 16.29 7.57
C VAL A 48 -6.55 16.69 6.55
N VAL A 49 -6.61 16.16 5.33
CA VAL A 49 -5.64 16.45 4.25
C VAL A 49 -5.64 17.93 3.87
N GLU A 50 -6.81 18.56 3.89
CA GLU A 50 -7.05 19.96 3.54
C GLU A 50 -7.01 20.92 4.74
N ASP A 51 -6.72 20.43 5.97
CA ASP A 51 -6.76 21.27 7.17
C ASP A 51 -5.61 22.27 7.21
N ASP A 52 -5.93 23.54 6.91
CA ASP A 52 -5.02 24.68 7.00
C ASP A 52 -4.40 24.84 8.41
N GLN A 53 -5.04 24.34 9.47
CA GLN A 53 -4.50 24.39 10.84
C GLN A 53 -3.39 23.37 11.08
N LEU A 54 -3.47 22.20 10.42
CA LEU A 54 -2.41 21.18 10.47
C LEU A 54 -1.21 21.60 9.62
N ASN A 55 -1.46 22.38 8.55
CA ASN A 55 -0.45 22.94 7.67
C ASN A 55 0.60 21.90 7.23
N ILE A 56 0.10 20.74 6.78
CA ILE A 56 0.90 19.53 6.52
C ILE A 56 2.06 19.82 5.55
N LYS A 57 1.81 20.60 4.49
CA LYS A 57 2.86 20.99 3.53
C LYS A 57 3.99 21.77 4.19
N LYS A 58 3.68 22.70 5.10
CA LYS A 58 4.69 23.45 5.86
C LYS A 58 5.47 22.52 6.78
N THR A 59 4.80 21.61 7.47
CA THR A 59 5.46 20.61 8.32
C THR A 59 6.44 19.76 7.53
N ILE A 60 6.03 19.25 6.36
CA ILE A 60 6.92 18.51 5.45
C ILE A 60 8.11 19.38 5.02
N PHE A 61 7.86 20.62 4.60
CA PHE A 61 8.90 21.52 4.13
C PHE A 61 9.93 21.88 5.22
N ASP A 62 9.45 22.14 6.44
CA ASP A 62 10.29 22.50 7.58
C ASP A 62 11.13 21.30 8.05
N LEU A 63 10.57 20.08 7.98
CA LEU A 63 11.21 18.85 8.47
C LEU A 63 11.91 18.03 7.39
N LYS A 64 11.89 18.46 6.12
CA LYS A 64 12.37 17.67 4.97
C LYS A 64 13.76 17.04 5.12
N ASP A 65 14.68 17.70 5.80
CA ASP A 65 16.05 17.22 6.03
C ASP A 65 16.14 16.27 7.25
N GLU A 66 15.11 16.28 8.10
CA GLU A 66 14.95 15.45 9.31
C GLU A 66 14.10 14.21 9.07
N LEU A 67 13.34 14.13 7.96
CA LEU A 67 12.51 12.97 7.59
C LEU A 67 13.34 11.73 7.16
N GLY A 68 14.67 11.85 7.12
CA GLY A 68 15.58 10.75 6.79
C GLY A 68 15.44 10.23 5.35
N ARG A 69 14.83 11.01 4.45
CA ARG A 69 14.57 10.66 3.06
C ARG A 69 15.20 11.67 2.11
N GLU A 70 16.04 11.20 1.19
CA GLU A 70 16.77 12.07 0.28
C GLU A 70 15.84 12.79 -0.72
N GLU A 71 14.71 12.17 -1.05
CA GLU A 71 13.72 12.69 -1.99
C GLU A 71 13.10 14.02 -1.54
N PHE A 72 12.97 14.22 -0.21
CA PHE A 72 12.43 15.44 0.38
C PHE A 72 13.46 16.59 0.44
N SER A 73 14.76 16.29 0.55
CA SER A 73 15.82 17.30 0.76
C SER A 73 15.84 18.39 -0.33
N ASP A 74 15.47 17.98 -1.54
CA ASP A 74 15.52 18.74 -2.78
C ASP A 74 14.32 19.70 -2.99
N ILE A 75 13.34 19.72 -2.08
CA ILE A 75 12.18 20.62 -2.14
C ILE A 75 12.64 22.06 -1.85
N LYS A 76 12.37 23.01 -2.75
CA LYS A 76 12.83 24.41 -2.58
C LYS A 76 11.73 25.37 -2.12
N ASN A 77 10.48 25.01 -2.36
CA ASN A 77 9.31 25.77 -1.93
C ASN A 77 8.18 24.81 -1.49
N ILE A 78 7.39 25.23 -0.51
CA ILE A 78 6.16 24.56 -0.04
C ILE A 78 5.20 24.30 -1.22
N ASP A 79 5.13 25.21 -2.19
CA ASP A 79 4.23 25.08 -3.35
C ASP A 79 4.62 23.93 -4.30
N GLU A 80 5.84 23.39 -4.18
CA GLU A 80 6.26 22.20 -4.94
C GLU A 80 5.59 20.92 -4.41
N ILE A 81 5.02 20.95 -3.21
CA ILE A 81 4.40 19.80 -2.56
C ILE A 81 2.95 19.68 -3.02
N VAL A 82 2.61 18.54 -3.59
CA VAL A 82 1.26 18.18 -4.03
C VAL A 82 0.86 16.87 -3.36
N PHE A 83 -0.37 16.78 -2.88
CA PHE A 83 -0.90 15.55 -2.30
C PHE A 83 -1.69 14.78 -3.36
N GLY A 84 -1.50 13.47 -3.38
CA GLY A 84 -2.27 12.54 -4.19
C GLY A 84 -3.62 12.20 -3.57
N GLU A 85 -4.36 11.34 -4.27
CA GLU A 85 -5.56 10.74 -3.72
C GLU A 85 -5.18 9.71 -2.64
N PRO A 86 -5.81 9.76 -1.44
CA PRO A 86 -5.57 8.78 -0.41
C PRO A 86 -6.01 7.37 -0.83
N TYR A 87 -5.21 6.37 -0.46
CA TYR A 87 -5.53 4.96 -0.63
C TYR A 87 -5.51 4.22 0.71
N LYS A 88 -6.34 3.19 0.81
CA LYS A 88 -6.56 2.44 2.04
C LYS A 88 -5.44 1.43 2.26
N VAL A 89 -4.82 1.44 3.44
CA VAL A 89 -3.81 0.45 3.85
C VAL A 89 -4.30 -0.28 5.09
N ILE A 90 -4.46 -1.60 4.99
CA ILE A 90 -4.85 -2.45 6.11
C ILE A 90 -3.62 -2.78 6.92
N VAL A 91 -3.67 -2.56 8.24
CA VAL A 91 -2.60 -2.92 9.15
C VAL A 91 -2.86 -4.33 9.64
N ALA A 92 -2.00 -5.27 9.26
CA ALA A 92 -2.17 -6.67 9.61
C ALA A 92 -2.13 -6.85 11.13
N ASP A 93 -3.21 -7.40 11.69
CA ASP A 93 -3.28 -7.75 13.09
C ASP A 93 -2.83 -9.20 13.33
N TYR A 94 -2.88 -9.63 14.60
CA TYR A 94 -2.50 -10.99 14.96
C TYR A 94 -3.33 -12.07 14.25
N ALA A 95 -4.60 -11.79 13.93
CA ALA A 95 -5.44 -12.76 13.23
C ALA A 95 -4.93 -12.99 11.81
N VAL A 96 -4.58 -11.92 11.08
CA VAL A 96 -4.01 -12.02 9.73
C VAL A 96 -2.70 -12.82 9.74
N ILE A 97 -1.77 -12.45 10.63
CA ILE A 97 -0.47 -13.13 10.73
C ILE A 97 -0.66 -14.60 11.09
N LYS A 98 -1.53 -14.89 12.06
CA LYS A 98 -1.81 -16.24 12.51
C LYS A 98 -2.43 -17.09 11.40
N ASP A 99 -3.38 -16.56 10.64
CA ASP A 99 -4.00 -17.32 9.56
C ASP A 99 -3.00 -17.56 8.42
N LEU A 100 -2.16 -16.56 8.10
CA LEU A 100 -1.09 -16.70 7.12
C LEU A 100 -0.10 -17.81 7.50
N ILE A 101 0.47 -17.80 8.71
CA ILE A 101 1.45 -18.84 9.13
C ILE A 101 0.85 -20.25 9.22
N ASN A 102 -0.46 -20.35 9.45
CA ASN A 102 -1.17 -21.63 9.44
C ASN A 102 -1.62 -22.05 8.04
N ASN A 103 -1.19 -21.30 7.02
CA ASN A 103 -1.54 -21.46 5.62
C ASN A 103 -3.07 -21.52 5.38
N LYS A 104 -3.81 -20.67 6.08
CA LYS A 104 -5.25 -20.52 5.95
C LYS A 104 -5.59 -19.31 5.07
N PRO A 105 -6.78 -19.29 4.44
CA PRO A 105 -7.27 -18.08 3.79
C PRO A 105 -7.32 -16.91 4.76
N ILE A 106 -6.89 -15.73 4.31
CA ILE A 106 -6.76 -14.54 5.17
C ILE A 106 -7.77 -13.45 4.87
N LEU A 107 -8.59 -13.60 3.82
CA LEU A 107 -9.61 -12.60 3.44
C LEU A 107 -10.47 -12.15 4.63
N GLU A 108 -11.01 -13.09 5.40
CA GLU A 108 -11.90 -12.79 6.53
C GLU A 108 -11.18 -12.04 7.67
N SER A 109 -9.89 -12.31 7.90
CA SER A 109 -9.10 -11.60 8.90
C SER A 109 -8.67 -10.22 8.42
N ILE A 110 -8.36 -10.07 7.12
CA ILE A 110 -8.10 -8.77 6.48
C ILE A 110 -9.31 -7.84 6.63
N GLU A 111 -10.52 -8.31 6.30
CA GLU A 111 -11.74 -7.50 6.32
C GLU A 111 -12.11 -6.94 7.71
N LYS A 112 -11.58 -7.55 8.78
CA LYS A 112 -11.81 -7.14 10.17
C LYS A 112 -10.66 -6.35 10.78
N SER A 113 -9.55 -6.25 10.06
CA SER A 113 -8.33 -5.60 10.55
C SER A 113 -8.49 -4.07 10.58
N PRO A 114 -7.75 -3.39 11.47
CA PRO A 114 -7.63 -1.94 11.42
C PRO A 114 -6.99 -1.48 10.10
N TYR A 115 -7.22 -0.23 9.75
CA TYR A 115 -6.66 0.37 8.54
C TYR A 115 -6.46 1.86 8.74
N SER A 116 -5.60 2.41 7.92
CA SER A 116 -5.36 3.84 7.78
C SER A 116 -5.44 4.26 6.31
N TRP A 117 -5.32 5.56 6.07
CA TRP A 117 -5.28 6.16 4.75
C TRP A 117 -3.88 6.70 4.49
N GLU A 118 -3.20 6.11 3.52
CA GLU A 118 -1.91 6.59 3.06
C GLU A 118 -2.14 7.65 1.97
N VAL A 119 -1.47 8.79 2.11
CA VAL A 119 -1.60 9.92 1.19
C VAL A 119 -0.27 10.13 0.47
N PRO A 120 -0.20 9.87 -0.85
CA PRO A 120 1.00 10.14 -1.64
C PRO A 120 1.39 11.61 -1.57
N ILE A 121 2.68 11.87 -1.46
CA ILE A 121 3.27 13.19 -1.62
C ILE A 121 4.06 13.20 -2.91
N PHE A 122 3.68 14.12 -3.78
CA PHE A 122 4.35 14.39 -5.03
C PHE A 122 5.07 15.73 -4.98
N ARG A 123 6.13 15.81 -5.79
CA ARG A 123 6.83 17.05 -6.10
C ARG A 123 6.50 17.50 -7.52
N THR A 124 6.06 18.75 -7.67
CA THR A 124 5.85 19.36 -8.98
C THR A 124 7.17 19.89 -9.56
N ARG A 125 7.69 19.18 -10.57
CA ARG A 125 8.77 19.64 -11.46
C ARG A 125 8.27 19.64 -12.91
N GLU A 126 9.12 19.28 -13.87
CA GLU A 126 8.70 19.03 -15.26
C GLU A 126 7.74 17.84 -15.36
N VAL A 127 7.88 16.86 -14.46
CA VAL A 127 6.99 15.72 -14.27
C VAL A 127 6.65 15.63 -12.78
N LEU A 128 5.45 15.15 -12.48
CA LEU A 128 5.02 14.87 -11.11
C LEU A 128 5.79 13.64 -10.62
N GLU A 129 6.52 13.78 -9.52
CA GLU A 129 7.40 12.73 -8.99
C GLU A 129 6.98 12.40 -7.57
N SER A 130 6.72 11.12 -7.28
CA SER A 130 6.47 10.67 -5.91
C SER A 130 7.75 10.87 -5.08
N ILE A 131 7.61 11.42 -3.88
CA ILE A 131 8.75 11.66 -2.97
C ILE A 131 8.55 11.06 -1.59
N GLY A 132 7.32 10.63 -1.27
CA GLY A 132 6.98 9.96 -0.03
C GLY A 132 5.49 10.01 0.22
N SER A 133 5.09 9.93 1.48
CA SER A 133 3.70 9.87 1.87
C SER A 133 3.52 10.35 3.31
N PHE A 134 2.26 10.53 3.70
CA PHE A 134 1.86 10.72 5.09
C PHE A 134 0.60 9.91 5.38
N GLU A 135 0.40 9.56 6.65
CA GLU A 135 -0.69 8.69 7.07
C GLU A 135 -1.77 9.49 7.79
N VAL A 136 -3.03 9.20 7.44
CA VAL A 136 -4.23 9.65 8.16
C VAL A 136 -4.87 8.45 8.85
N ASP A 137 -4.92 8.49 10.18
CA ASP A 137 -5.46 7.42 11.03
C ASP A 137 -6.31 8.00 12.18
N ILE A 138 -6.93 7.13 12.99
CA ILE A 138 -7.68 7.48 14.18
C ILE A 138 -6.72 7.85 15.32
N VAL A 139 -6.51 9.15 15.51
CA VAL A 139 -5.76 9.74 16.62
C VAL A 139 -6.75 10.31 17.66
N ASP A 140 -6.64 9.90 18.92
CA ASP A 140 -7.55 10.31 20.01
C ASP A 140 -9.05 10.11 19.67
N GLY A 141 -9.37 9.04 18.94
CA GLY A 141 -10.74 8.67 18.57
C GLY A 141 -11.32 9.47 17.41
N LYS A 142 -10.50 10.21 16.65
CA LYS A 142 -10.90 10.95 15.44
C LYS A 142 -9.86 10.79 14.34
N TRP A 143 -10.28 10.89 13.08
CA TRP A 143 -9.34 10.97 11.96
C TRP A 143 -8.41 12.18 12.15
N GLY A 144 -7.12 11.95 12.00
CA GLY A 144 -6.07 12.95 12.14
C GLY A 144 -4.77 12.49 11.48
N LEU A 145 -3.81 13.40 11.40
CA LEU A 145 -2.48 13.10 10.88
C LEU A 145 -1.72 12.21 11.87
N ALA A 146 -1.31 11.02 11.45
CA ALA A 146 -0.61 10.04 12.29
C ALA A 146 0.90 10.09 12.07
N GLU A 147 1.33 10.04 10.81
CA GLU A 147 2.73 9.97 10.39
C GLU A 147 3.01 10.96 9.25
N VAL A 148 4.22 11.54 9.22
CA VAL A 148 4.77 12.25 8.05
C VAL A 148 6.12 11.65 7.67
N GLY A 149 6.33 11.44 6.37
CA GLY A 149 7.59 10.98 5.79
C GLY A 149 7.40 9.67 5.05
N GLY A 150 6.64 8.73 5.62
CA GLY A 150 6.33 7.44 5.04
C GLY A 150 7.55 6.51 5.00
N TYR A 151 7.32 5.22 5.20
CA TYR A 151 8.37 4.19 5.14
C TYR A 151 8.60 3.64 3.73
N MET A 152 7.62 3.75 2.83
CA MET A 152 7.65 3.10 1.52
C MET A 152 8.48 3.89 0.48
N PHE A 153 9.17 3.17 -0.41
CA PHE A 153 9.90 3.79 -1.52
C PHE A 153 8.95 4.53 -2.47
N PRO A 154 9.38 5.67 -3.05
CA PRO A 154 8.48 6.50 -3.85
C PRO A 154 7.88 5.78 -5.06
N VAL A 155 8.66 4.88 -5.68
CA VAL A 155 8.21 4.07 -6.83
C VAL A 155 7.07 3.12 -6.49
N ASP A 156 7.02 2.64 -5.24
CA ASP A 156 5.99 1.74 -4.75
C ASP A 156 4.78 2.50 -4.23
N ILE A 157 4.95 3.72 -3.71
CA ILE A 157 3.85 4.65 -3.43
C ILE A 157 3.15 5.06 -4.74
N GLU A 158 3.92 5.42 -5.76
CA GLU A 158 3.39 5.78 -7.08
C GLU A 158 2.59 4.61 -7.69
N PHE A 159 3.13 3.40 -7.61
CA PHE A 159 2.42 2.21 -8.08
C PHE A 159 1.15 1.91 -7.27
N SER A 160 1.22 1.98 -5.93
CA SER A 160 0.08 1.69 -5.04
C SER A 160 -1.05 2.69 -5.17
N SER A 161 -0.73 3.94 -5.53
CA SER A 161 -1.72 5.01 -5.73
C SER A 161 -2.34 5.04 -7.13
N ASN A 162 -1.98 4.09 -8.01
CA ASN A 162 -2.42 4.08 -9.41
C ASN A 162 -3.18 2.77 -9.75
N PRO A 163 -4.52 2.75 -9.59
CA PRO A 163 -5.35 1.59 -9.90
C PRO A 163 -5.17 1.04 -11.31
N GLU A 164 -4.97 1.91 -12.30
CA GLU A 164 -4.76 1.51 -13.69
C GLU A 164 -3.44 0.77 -13.90
N GLU A 165 -2.36 1.23 -13.27
CA GLU A 165 -1.07 0.52 -13.30
C GLU A 165 -1.14 -0.82 -12.58
N ILE A 166 -1.84 -0.91 -11.46
CA ILE A 166 -2.05 -2.17 -10.74
C ILE A 166 -2.88 -3.13 -11.61
N SER A 167 -4.01 -2.69 -12.16
CA SER A 167 -4.85 -3.52 -13.03
C SER A 167 -4.05 -4.08 -14.20
N LYS A 168 -3.30 -3.21 -14.89
CA LYS A 168 -2.45 -3.59 -15.99
C LYS A 168 -1.37 -4.59 -15.56
N PHE A 169 -0.74 -4.39 -14.40
CA PHE A 169 0.25 -5.32 -13.87
C PHE A 169 -0.37 -6.71 -13.62
N LEU A 170 -1.58 -6.78 -13.07
CA LEU A 170 -2.27 -8.06 -12.82
C LEU A 170 -2.64 -8.76 -14.13
N GLU A 171 -3.15 -8.02 -15.12
CA GLU A 171 -3.47 -8.53 -16.46
C GLU A 171 -2.22 -9.08 -17.19
N GLU A 172 -1.11 -8.34 -17.17
CA GLU A 172 0.15 -8.75 -17.80
C GLU A 172 0.72 -10.04 -17.18
N ASN A 173 0.33 -10.35 -15.94
CA ASN A 173 0.71 -11.56 -15.22
C ASN A 173 -0.40 -12.63 -15.15
N GLN A 174 -1.47 -12.48 -15.94
CA GLN A 174 -2.56 -13.47 -16.05
C GLN A 174 -3.28 -13.74 -14.72
N ILE A 175 -3.38 -12.73 -13.85
CA ILE A 175 -4.25 -12.77 -12.67
C ILE A 175 -5.61 -12.23 -13.09
N GLU A 176 -6.56 -13.14 -13.27
CA GLU A 176 -7.92 -12.87 -13.74
C GLU A 176 -8.96 -13.25 -12.68
N ASN A 177 -10.23 -12.87 -12.88
CA ASN A 177 -11.36 -13.18 -11.99
C ASN A 177 -11.09 -12.78 -10.53
N ILE A 178 -10.58 -11.57 -10.36
CA ILE A 178 -10.35 -10.99 -9.04
C ILE A 178 -11.72 -10.86 -8.36
N ASN A 179 -11.77 -11.23 -7.09
CA ASN A 179 -12.93 -11.09 -6.22
C ASN A 179 -12.70 -9.98 -5.19
N SER A 180 -11.46 -9.81 -4.75
CA SER A 180 -11.10 -8.80 -3.75
C SER A 180 -9.65 -8.36 -3.92
N PHE A 181 -9.41 -7.09 -3.58
CA PHE A 181 -8.10 -6.46 -3.63
C PHE A 181 -7.89 -5.64 -2.35
N PHE A 182 -6.72 -5.78 -1.72
CA PHE A 182 -6.35 -5.02 -0.53
C PHE A 182 -4.86 -4.67 -0.55
N HIS A 183 -4.51 -3.47 -0.09
CA HIS A 183 -3.15 -3.14 0.31
C HIS A 183 -3.00 -3.45 1.79
N ILE A 184 -2.04 -4.30 2.16
CA ILE A 184 -1.84 -4.76 3.53
C ILE A 184 -0.41 -4.45 3.97
N CYS A 185 -0.26 -3.72 5.07
CA CYS A 185 1.02 -3.54 5.74
C CYS A 185 1.26 -4.72 6.71
N ILE A 186 2.41 -5.39 6.56
CA ILE A 186 2.90 -6.35 7.55
C ILE A 186 4.26 -5.84 8.06
N SER A 187 4.21 -4.96 9.06
CA SER A 187 5.39 -4.25 9.58
C SER A 187 6.48 -5.21 10.09
N GLU A 188 6.09 -6.34 10.66
CA GLU A 188 6.99 -7.40 11.11
C GLU A 188 7.86 -7.99 9.99
N LEU A 189 7.36 -7.94 8.76
CA LEU A 189 8.08 -8.39 7.57
C LEU A 189 8.81 -7.25 6.86
N GLY A 190 8.65 -6.01 7.32
CA GLY A 190 9.17 -4.81 6.64
C GLY A 190 8.73 -4.75 5.17
N THR A 191 7.52 -5.22 4.90
CA THR A 191 6.97 -5.41 3.57
C THR A 191 5.47 -5.13 3.61
N ASP A 192 5.01 -4.35 2.65
CA ASP A 192 3.59 -4.24 2.34
C ASP A 192 3.25 -5.23 1.24
N PHE A 193 1.99 -5.65 1.14
CA PHE A 193 1.53 -6.57 0.11
C PHE A 193 0.30 -6.01 -0.57
N LEU A 194 0.31 -5.98 -1.90
CA LEU A 194 -0.94 -5.97 -2.65
C LEU A 194 -1.46 -7.40 -2.66
N TYR A 195 -2.54 -7.61 -1.92
CA TYR A 195 -3.25 -8.87 -1.82
C TYR A 195 -4.37 -8.93 -2.85
N VAL A 196 -4.45 -10.06 -3.54
CA VAL A 196 -5.46 -10.33 -4.56
C VAL A 196 -6.08 -11.69 -4.29
N ASN A 197 -7.38 -11.72 -4.06
CA ASN A 197 -8.15 -12.95 -3.95
C ASN A 197 -8.90 -13.20 -5.26
N THR A 198 -8.78 -14.42 -5.81
CA THR A 198 -9.55 -14.89 -6.97
C THR A 198 -10.46 -16.05 -6.56
N ASP A 199 -11.17 -16.66 -7.50
CA ASP A 199 -11.95 -17.88 -7.23
C ASP A 199 -11.08 -19.08 -6.85
N ASP A 200 -9.85 -19.11 -7.37
CA ASP A 200 -8.97 -20.27 -7.31
C ASP A 200 -7.79 -20.09 -6.34
N ASN A 201 -7.38 -18.84 -6.05
CA ASN A 201 -6.14 -18.60 -5.33
C ASN A 201 -6.08 -17.24 -4.61
N GLU A 202 -5.13 -17.15 -3.67
CA GLU A 202 -4.71 -15.89 -3.04
C GLU A 202 -3.29 -15.56 -3.49
N TYR A 203 -3.12 -14.34 -4.00
CA TYR A 203 -1.85 -13.81 -4.45
C TYR A 203 -1.39 -12.65 -3.58
N PHE A 204 -0.07 -12.57 -3.42
CA PHE A 204 0.63 -11.56 -2.63
C PHE A 204 1.73 -10.95 -3.49
N ILE A 205 1.71 -9.63 -3.64
CA ILE A 205 2.68 -8.87 -4.41
C ILE A 205 3.42 -7.95 -3.42
N PRO A 206 4.64 -8.29 -3.01
CA PRO A 206 5.37 -7.58 -1.99
C PRO A 206 5.87 -6.23 -2.52
N LEU A 207 5.73 -5.21 -1.67
CA LEU A 207 6.28 -3.86 -1.76
C LEU A 207 7.30 -3.72 -0.63
N ILE A 208 8.56 -4.05 -0.93
CA ILE A 208 9.62 -4.23 0.06
C ILE A 208 10.27 -2.88 0.36
N TYR A 209 10.06 -2.37 1.57
CA TYR A 209 10.74 -1.16 2.05
C TYR A 209 11.89 -1.46 3.01
N ASN A 210 11.94 -2.66 3.59
CA ASN A 210 13.10 -3.13 4.36
C ASN A 210 13.86 -4.22 3.58
N VAL A 211 14.84 -3.81 2.77
CA VAL A 211 15.59 -4.70 1.87
C VAL A 211 16.30 -5.85 2.62
N GLU A 212 16.73 -5.61 3.86
CA GLU A 212 17.36 -6.63 4.72
C GLU A 212 16.39 -7.75 5.14
N SER A 213 15.08 -7.50 5.07
CA SER A 213 14.01 -8.41 5.49
C SER A 213 13.26 -9.03 4.31
N SER A 214 13.82 -9.05 3.10
CA SER A 214 13.12 -9.57 1.90
C SER A 214 12.81 -11.08 1.93
N TYR A 215 13.24 -11.84 2.95
CA TYR A 215 13.01 -13.29 3.16
C TYR A 215 13.09 -14.18 1.89
N GLY A 216 13.86 -13.76 0.88
CA GLY A 216 14.03 -14.50 -0.37
C GLY A 216 12.93 -14.33 -1.42
N TYR A 217 12.00 -13.39 -1.26
CA TYR A 217 11.15 -12.88 -2.34
C TYR A 217 11.67 -11.54 -2.88
N LYS A 218 11.24 -11.15 -4.08
CA LYS A 218 11.64 -9.89 -4.72
C LYS A 218 10.48 -8.90 -4.75
N ASN A 219 10.79 -7.62 -4.81
CA ASN A 219 9.78 -6.57 -4.97
C ASN A 219 8.93 -6.85 -6.21
N ARG A 220 7.61 -6.71 -6.08
CA ARG A 220 6.59 -6.98 -7.10
C ARG A 220 6.60 -8.40 -7.68
N GLN A 221 7.19 -9.36 -6.97
CA GLN A 221 7.05 -10.78 -7.33
C GLN A 221 5.66 -11.27 -6.96
N ILE A 222 4.94 -11.89 -7.89
CA ILE A 222 3.68 -12.58 -7.57
C ILE A 222 4.00 -13.87 -6.82
N LEU A 223 3.42 -14.01 -5.64
CA LEU A 223 3.49 -15.19 -4.79
C LEU A 223 2.08 -15.68 -4.52
N THR A 224 1.87 -16.99 -4.63
CA THR A 224 0.71 -17.63 -4.01
C THR A 224 0.85 -17.64 -2.49
N ARG A 225 -0.25 -17.87 -1.76
CA ARG A 225 -0.19 -18.03 -0.30
C ARG A 225 0.85 -19.07 0.13
N ASP A 226 0.85 -20.25 -0.50
CA ASP A 226 1.78 -21.34 -0.19
C ASP A 226 3.25 -20.89 -0.36
N GLU A 227 3.57 -20.21 -1.46
CA GLU A 227 4.92 -19.70 -1.74
C GLU A 227 5.35 -18.58 -0.78
N LEU A 228 4.41 -17.72 -0.36
CA LEU A 228 4.70 -16.71 0.65
C LEU A 228 4.99 -17.39 2.00
N VAL A 229 4.12 -18.29 2.44
CA VAL A 229 4.25 -19.01 3.72
C VAL A 229 5.58 -19.75 3.79
N GLU A 230 5.99 -20.45 2.74
CA GLU A 230 7.30 -21.13 2.68
C GLU A 230 8.47 -20.18 2.99
N LYS A 231 8.36 -18.92 2.59
CA LYS A 231 9.40 -17.91 2.80
C LYS A 231 9.34 -17.25 4.18
N VAL A 232 8.15 -17.03 4.73
CA VAL A 232 7.95 -16.19 5.93
C VAL A 232 7.61 -16.97 7.20
N GLU A 233 7.26 -18.25 7.13
CA GLU A 233 6.85 -19.06 8.29
C GLU A 233 7.91 -19.06 9.40
N GLU A 234 9.16 -19.42 9.06
CA GLU A 234 10.26 -19.47 10.01
C GLU A 234 10.64 -18.08 10.58
N PRO A 235 10.78 -17.02 9.76
CA PRO A 235 10.93 -15.66 10.27
C PRO A 235 9.85 -15.24 11.28
N ILE A 236 8.57 -15.46 10.96
CA ILE A 236 7.46 -15.04 11.82
C ILE A 236 7.44 -15.86 13.12
N LYS A 237 7.62 -17.18 13.05
CA LYS A 237 7.72 -18.02 14.26
C LYS A 237 8.84 -17.57 15.19
N ARG A 238 10.00 -17.20 14.64
CA ARG A 238 11.10 -16.64 15.44
C ARG A 238 10.73 -15.31 16.09
N LEU A 239 9.92 -14.47 15.44
CA LEU A 239 9.42 -13.23 16.05
C LEU A 239 8.45 -13.52 17.20
N GLU A 240 7.55 -14.51 17.04
CA GLU A 240 6.62 -14.99 18.07
C GLU A 240 7.35 -15.50 19.33
N GLU A 241 8.35 -16.36 19.14
CA GLU A 241 9.11 -16.97 20.24
C GLU A 241 9.92 -15.95 21.04
N ASN A 242 10.40 -14.89 20.39
CA ASN A 242 11.19 -13.85 21.03
C ASN A 242 10.36 -12.79 21.77
N LYS A 243 9.02 -12.93 21.84
CA LYS A 243 8.08 -11.96 22.46
C LYS A 243 8.28 -10.51 22.00
N ASN A 244 8.89 -10.31 20.83
CA ASN A 244 9.15 -8.98 20.25
C ASN A 244 8.08 -8.58 19.23
N LEU A 245 6.97 -9.31 19.19
CA LEU A 245 5.83 -9.00 18.36
C LEU A 245 4.95 -7.99 19.07
N ASP A 246 5.11 -6.73 18.71
CA ASP A 246 4.15 -5.68 19.03
C ASP A 246 3.12 -5.65 17.90
N ILE A 247 2.19 -6.61 17.96
CA ILE A 247 1.25 -6.87 16.87
C ILE A 247 0.11 -5.88 16.94
N GLY A 248 -0.06 -5.08 15.89
CA GLY A 248 -1.12 -4.08 15.79
C GLY A 248 -0.77 -2.70 16.39
N SER A 249 0.50 -2.46 16.69
CA SER A 249 1.00 -1.10 16.98
C SER A 249 1.59 -0.50 15.71
N SER A 250 1.18 0.73 15.37
CA SER A 250 2.03 1.64 14.60
C SER A 250 3.48 1.55 15.14
N PRO A 251 4.52 1.55 14.27
CA PRO A 251 5.90 1.20 14.63
C PRO A 251 6.32 1.68 16.01
N ASP A 252 6.82 0.77 16.88
CA ASP A 252 7.20 1.00 18.28
C ASP A 252 7.82 2.39 18.51
N THR A 253 7.00 3.28 19.05
CA THR A 253 7.22 4.73 19.17
C THR A 253 8.16 5.11 20.32
N THR A 254 8.70 4.12 21.05
CA THR A 254 9.47 4.35 22.27
C THR A 254 10.93 3.93 22.18
N ASN A 255 11.34 3.27 21.09
CA ASN A 255 12.70 2.78 20.93
C ASN A 255 13.41 3.41 19.71
N PRO A 256 14.14 4.52 19.90
CA PRO A 256 14.86 5.20 18.82
C PRO A 256 15.95 4.34 18.14
N ASN A 257 16.28 3.17 18.70
CA ASN A 257 17.27 2.25 18.13
C ASN A 257 16.65 1.18 17.19
N LYS A 258 15.32 1.12 17.05
CA LYS A 258 14.63 0.21 16.12
C LYS A 258 14.04 0.90 14.89
N ILE A 259 14.08 2.24 14.84
CA ILE A 259 13.69 3.00 13.66
C ILE A 259 14.69 2.66 12.57
N ASN A 260 14.24 1.87 11.60
CA ASN A 260 14.94 1.62 10.35
C ASN A 260 15.31 2.98 9.71
N LYS A 261 16.35 3.04 8.88
CA LYS A 261 17.08 4.24 8.40
C LYS A 261 16.32 5.55 8.00
N TYR A 262 15.00 5.56 7.98
CA TYR A 262 14.13 6.69 7.69
C TYR A 262 13.55 7.26 8.99
N ALA A 263 13.78 8.54 9.25
CA ALA A 263 13.27 9.18 10.45
C ALA A 263 11.79 9.52 10.24
N ILE A 264 10.92 8.73 10.85
CA ILE A 264 9.47 8.93 10.84
C ILE A 264 9.11 9.97 11.90
N VAL A 265 8.43 11.06 11.51
CA VAL A 265 7.92 12.04 12.47
C VAL A 265 6.46 11.70 12.77
N LEU A 266 6.25 11.14 13.96
CA LEU A 266 4.93 10.80 14.47
C LEU A 266 4.29 12.03 15.12
N ILE A 267 3.07 12.35 14.69
CA ILE A 267 2.35 13.55 15.15
C ILE A 267 1.18 13.14 16.06
N GLY A 268 1.51 12.42 17.14
CA GLY A 268 0.57 12.15 18.23
C GLY A 268 0.34 13.40 19.08
N SER A 269 -0.73 14.16 18.79
CA SER A 269 -1.09 15.42 19.44
C SER A 269 0.07 16.42 19.49
N VAL A 270 0.24 17.26 18.46
CA VAL A 270 1.19 18.38 18.55
C VAL A 270 0.77 19.26 19.73
N ASN A 271 1.50 19.10 20.82
CA ASN A 271 1.63 20.10 21.85
C ASN A 271 2.02 21.38 21.11
N LYS A 272 1.15 22.41 21.15
CA LYS A 272 1.26 23.70 20.43
C LYS A 272 2.61 24.45 20.59
N SER A 273 3.57 23.87 21.30
CA SER A 273 4.92 24.35 21.50
C SER A 273 5.91 23.99 20.37
N VAL A 274 5.61 23.03 19.48
CA VAL A 274 6.50 22.69 18.34
C VAL A 274 6.16 23.49 17.07
N LEU A 275 4.97 24.11 17.02
CA LEU A 275 4.50 24.96 15.91
C LEU A 275 4.70 26.47 16.17
N LYS A 276 5.78 26.87 16.87
CA LYS A 276 6.10 28.29 17.12
C LYS A 276 7.42 28.71 16.51
#